data_AF-A0A963NUN6-F1
#
_entry.id   AF-A0A963NUN6-F1
#
_cell.length_a   1.000
_cell.length_b   1.000
_cell.length_c   1.000
_cell.angle_alpha   90.00
_cell.angle_beta   90.00
_cell.angle_gamma   90.00
#
_symmetry.space_group_name_H-M   'P 1'
#
loop_
_entity.id
_entity.type
_entity.pdbx_description
1 polymer ?
#
loop_
_entity_poly.entity_id
_entity_poly.type
_entity_poly.pdbx_seq_one_letter_code
_entity_poly.pdbx_strand_id
1 'polypeptide(L)'
;LLEIVARTHSTVVMVTHDVDEAVLLSDKIVMLTNGPAATVGEVLQVDLPRPRNRVQLAEDPRYVQCRKAVIDFLYTRQAHVEKAA
;
A
#
# COMPACT_ATOMS: atom_id res chain seq x y z
N LEU A 1 11.67 -2.67 11.58
CA LEU A 1 10.95 -1.39 11.40
C LEU A 1 9.71 -1.29 12.28
N LEU A 2 8.71 -2.19 12.14
CA LEU A 2 7.46 -2.13 12.90
C LEU A 2 7.66 -2.07 14.43
N GLU A 3 8.60 -2.83 14.98
CA GLU A 3 8.90 -2.83 16.42
C GLU A 3 9.49 -1.51 16.93
N ILE A 4 10.30 -0.83 16.11
CA ILE A 4 10.91 0.46 16.50
C ILE A 4 9.81 1.52 16.53
N VAL A 5 8.97 1.58 15.50
CA VAL A 5 7.85 2.53 15.41
C VAL A 5 6.87 2.33 16.57
N ALA A 6 6.56 1.08 16.91
CA ALA A 6 5.69 0.77 18.04
C ALA A 6 6.28 1.23 19.38
N ARG A 7 7.62 1.16 19.54
CA ARG A 7 8.31 1.60 20.77
C ARG A 7 8.50 3.10 20.86
N THR A 8 8.71 3.79 19.74
CA THR A 8 9.02 5.23 19.71
C THR A 8 7.80 6.11 19.48
N HIS A 9 6.65 5.52 19.15
CA HIS A 9 5.42 6.23 18.75
C HIS A 9 5.67 7.29 17.66
N SER A 10 6.66 7.05 16.81
CA SER A 10 7.04 7.98 15.75
C SER A 10 6.05 7.91 14.58
N THR A 11 5.75 9.07 13.98
CA THR A 11 5.06 9.11 12.69
C THR A 11 6.07 8.78 11.59
N VAL A 12 5.81 7.74 10.80
CA VAL A 12 6.72 7.26 9.76
C VAL A 12 6.04 7.32 8.41
N VAL A 13 6.77 7.85 7.42
CA VAL A 13 6.41 7.77 6.01
C VAL A 13 7.43 6.88 5.33
N MET A 14 6.93 5.90 4.56
CA MET A 14 7.76 5.00 3.75
C MET A 14 7.33 5.13 2.29
N VAL A 15 8.32 5.07 1.39
CA VAL A 15 8.09 4.97 -0.05
C VAL A 15 8.55 3.58 -0.46
N THR A 16 7.66 2.80 -1.06
CA THR A 16 7.97 1.47 -1.59
C THR A 16 7.31 1.29 -2.96
N HIS A 17 7.88 0.39 -3.75
CA HIS A 17 7.30 -0.09 -5.00
C HIS A 17 6.61 -1.46 -4.83
N ASP A 18 6.77 -2.12 -3.67
CA ASP A 18 6.17 -3.41 -3.37
C ASP A 18 4.81 -3.23 -2.68
N VAL A 19 3.78 -3.83 -3.28
CA VAL A 19 2.41 -3.81 -2.76
C VAL A 19 2.31 -4.56 -1.43
N ASP A 20 3.00 -5.70 -1.29
CA ASP A 20 2.94 -6.51 -0.08
C ASP A 20 3.57 -5.75 1.09
N GLU A 21 4.69 -5.06 0.87
CA GLU A 21 5.29 -4.19 1.89
C GLU A 21 4.36 -3.02 2.28
N ALA A 22 3.71 -2.39 1.30
CA ALA A 22 2.80 -1.27 1.55
C ALA A 22 1.63 -1.67 2.47
N VAL A 23 0.99 -2.82 2.18
CA VAL A 23 -0.14 -3.35 2.98
C VAL A 23 0.33 -3.86 4.33
N LEU A 24 1.48 -4.54 4.40
CA LEU A 24 1.98 -5.10 5.65
C LEU A 24 2.42 -4.01 6.63
N LEU A 25 3.04 -2.93 6.15
CA LEU A 25 3.72 -1.95 7.01
C LEU A 25 2.88 -0.71 7.34
N SER A 26 1.89 -0.37 6.52
CA SER A 26 1.23 0.94 6.57
C SER A 26 -0.21 0.84 7.09
N ASP A 27 -0.64 1.78 7.90
CA ASP A 27 -2.08 1.93 8.25
C ASP A 27 -2.84 2.69 7.14
N LYS A 28 -2.10 3.44 6.31
CA LYS A 28 -2.62 4.21 5.20
C LYS A 28 -1.63 4.13 4.03
N ILE A 29 -2.16 3.84 2.85
CA ILE A 29 -1.39 3.80 1.60
C ILE A 29 -1.85 4.96 0.73
N VAL A 30 -0.91 5.80 0.33
CA VAL A 30 -1.15 6.91 -0.61
C VAL A 30 -0.57 6.51 -1.95
N MET A 31 -1.43 6.30 -2.94
CA MET A 31 -1.03 5.90 -4.29
C MET A 31 -0.95 7.14 -5.18
N LEU A 32 0.16 7.26 -5.90
CA LEU A 32 0.44 8.40 -6.77
C LEU A 32 0.00 8.12 -8.21
N THR A 33 -0.35 9.18 -8.95
CA THR A 33 -0.59 9.11 -10.40
C THR A 33 0.73 9.01 -11.15
N ASN A 34 0.69 8.60 -12.43
CA ASN A 34 1.89 8.45 -13.26
C ASN A 34 2.44 9.80 -13.75
N GLY A 35 3.74 9.83 -14.05
CA GLY A 35 4.42 10.91 -14.77
C GLY A 35 5.14 11.94 -13.87
N PRO A 36 5.92 12.86 -14.48
CA PRO A 36 6.74 13.85 -13.77
C PRO A 36 5.93 14.88 -12.97
N ALA A 37 4.62 14.98 -13.20
CA ALA A 37 3.67 15.80 -12.44
C ALA A 37 2.70 14.92 -11.63
N ALA A 38 3.19 13.81 -11.08
CA ALA A 38 2.41 12.89 -10.26
C ALA A 38 1.72 13.61 -9.10
N THR A 39 0.44 13.31 -8.90
CA THR A 39 -0.39 13.80 -7.81
C THR A 39 -0.92 12.62 -6.99
N VAL A 40 -1.58 12.88 -5.88
CA VAL A 40 -2.27 11.83 -5.12
C VAL A 40 -3.46 11.32 -5.93
N GLY A 41 -3.42 10.05 -6.33
CA GLY A 41 -4.50 9.43 -7.08
C GLY A 41 -5.57 8.85 -6.16
N GLU A 42 -5.16 8.02 -5.19
CA GLU A 42 -6.08 7.37 -4.26
C GLU A 42 -5.40 7.15 -2.91
N VAL A 43 -6.21 7.17 -1.84
CA VAL A 43 -5.76 6.90 -0.47
C VAL A 43 -6.53 5.71 0.06
N LEU A 44 -5.83 4.60 0.30
CA LEU A 44 -6.39 3.39 0.87
C LEU A 44 -6.10 3.33 2.37
N GLN A 45 -7.14 3.06 3.16
CA GLN A 45 -7.00 2.77 4.59
C GLN A 45 -6.82 1.26 4.78
N VAL A 46 -5.88 0.87 5.64
CA VAL A 46 -5.53 -0.53 5.89
C VAL A 46 -5.93 -0.88 7.32
N ASP A 47 -7.15 -1.39 7.47
CA ASP A 47 -7.72 -1.80 8.77
C ASP A 47 -7.29 -3.23 9.16
N LEU A 48 -5.96 -3.44 9.18
CA LEU A 48 -5.35 -4.70 9.62
C LEU A 48 -4.84 -4.56 11.07
N PRO A 49 -5.25 -5.47 11.98
CA PRO A 49 -4.83 -5.43 13.37
C PRO A 49 -3.33 -5.66 13.51
N ARG A 50 -2.73 -5.03 14.53
CA ARG A 50 -1.32 -5.24 14.91
C ARG A 50 -1.26 -6.28 16.04
N PRO A 51 -0.21 -7.12 16.13
CA PRO A 51 1.00 -7.15 15.31
C PRO A 51 0.78 -7.84 13.96
N ARG A 52 1.37 -7.28 12.90
CA ARG A 52 1.23 -7.80 11.53
C ARG A 52 2.37 -8.77 11.22
N ASN A 53 2.03 -10.05 11.05
CA ASN A 53 2.97 -11.08 10.61
C ASN A 53 2.58 -11.57 9.21
N ARG A 54 3.53 -11.52 8.27
CA ARG A 54 3.31 -11.87 6.86
C ARG A 54 2.72 -13.26 6.66
N VAL A 55 3.16 -14.26 7.44
CA VAL A 55 2.69 -15.64 7.31
C VAL A 55 1.25 -15.79 7.80
N GLN A 56 0.92 -15.15 8.92
CA GLN A 56 -0.42 -15.23 9.51
C GLN A 56 -1.46 -14.40 8.74
N LEU A 57 -1.02 -13.29 8.14
CA LEU A 57 -1.89 -12.39 7.36
C LEU A 57 -2.11 -12.85 5.92
N ALA A 58 -1.29 -13.76 5.40
CA ALA A 58 -1.41 -14.23 4.01
C ALA A 58 -2.80 -14.78 3.70
N GLU A 59 -3.47 -15.38 4.70
CA GLU A 59 -4.82 -15.94 4.58
C GLU A 59 -5.92 -14.99 5.09
N ASP A 60 -5.58 -13.81 5.65
CA ASP A 60 -6.58 -12.85 6.13
C ASP A 60 -7.32 -12.23 4.93
N PRO A 61 -8.66 -12.35 4.87
CA PRO A 61 -9.45 -11.79 3.77
C PRO A 61 -9.24 -10.28 3.59
N ARG A 62 -9.00 -9.53 4.68
CA ARG A 62 -8.75 -8.09 4.63
C ARG A 62 -7.41 -7.77 3.97
N TYR A 63 -6.40 -8.60 4.20
CA TYR A 63 -5.10 -8.44 3.54
C TYR A 63 -5.24 -8.63 2.04
N VAL A 64 -5.94 -9.69 1.63
CA VAL A 64 -6.23 -9.98 0.22
C VAL A 64 -7.03 -8.86 -0.44
N GLN A 65 -8.04 -8.30 0.26
CA GLN A 65 -8.83 -7.17 -0.23
C GLN A 65 -7.99 -5.91 -0.42
N CYS A 66 -7.18 -5.52 0.57
CA CYS A 66 -6.31 -4.36 0.47
C CYS A 66 -5.31 -4.51 -0.68
N ARG A 67 -4.67 -5.68 -0.78
CA ARG A 67 -3.74 -6.01 -1.85
C ARG A 67 -4.39 -5.91 -3.22
N LYS A 68 -5.60 -6.46 -3.36
CA LYS A 68 -6.37 -6.37 -4.60
C LYS A 68 -6.68 -4.92 -4.97
N ALA A 69 -7.11 -4.09 -4.02
CA ALA A 69 -7.41 -2.68 -4.29
C ALA A 69 -6.18 -1.91 -4.83
N VAL A 70 -5.00 -2.12 -4.22
CA VAL A 70 -3.75 -1.50 -4.70
C VAL A 70 -3.40 -1.99 -6.10
N ILE A 71 -3.48 -3.30 -6.34
CA ILE A 71 -3.19 -3.90 -7.65
C ILE A 71 -4.15 -3.38 -8.72
N ASP A 72 -5.45 -3.35 -8.43
CA ASP A 72 -6.47 -2.87 -9.35
C ASP A 72 -6.24 -1.39 -9.72
N PHE A 73 -5.85 -0.55 -8.75
CA PHE A 73 -5.46 0.84 -9.01
C PHE A 73 -4.26 0.94 -9.96
N LEU A 74 -3.20 0.17 -9.69
CA LEU A 74 -1.98 0.18 -10.50
C LEU A 74 -2.22 -0.32 -11.93
N TYR A 75 -2.97 -1.43 -12.11
CA TYR A 75 -3.27 -1.98 -13.44
C TYR A 75 -4.18 -1.07 -14.26
N THR A 76 -5.24 -0.53 -13.66
CA THR A 76 -6.18 0.38 -14.34
C THR A 76 -5.44 1.58 -14.94
N ARG A 77 -4.39 2.05 -14.25
CA ARG A 77 -3.59 3.21 -14.68
C ARG A 77 -2.43 2.84 -15.60
N GLN A 78 -1.76 1.69 -15.44
CA GLN A 78 -0.76 1.23 -16.40
C GLN A 78 -1.38 1.04 -17.80
N ALA A 79 -2.58 0.44 -17.87
CA ALA A 79 -3.29 0.26 -19.14
C ALA A 79 -3.65 1.58 -19.85
N HIS A 80 -3.79 2.68 -19.11
CA HIS A 80 -4.05 4.01 -19.68
C HIS A 80 -2.78 4.69 -20.21
N VAL A 81 -1.60 4.37 -19.67
CA VAL A 81 -0.32 4.91 -20.16
C VAL A 81 0.07 4.24 -21.49
N GLU A 82 -0.08 2.92 -21.60
CA GLU A 82 0.20 2.20 -22.86
C GLU A 82 -0.75 2.60 -24.01
N LYS A 83 -2.00 2.97 -23.70
CA LYS A 83 -2.95 3.45 -24.72
C LYS A 83 -2.69 4.89 -25.20
N ALA A 84 -1.90 5.67 -24.45
CA ALA A 84 -1.64 7.07 -24.73
C ALA A 84 -0.23 7.33 -25.29
N ALA A 85 0.62 6.30 -25.35
CA ALA A 85 1.96 6.32 -25.94
C ALA A 85 1.94 5.73 -27.35
#